data_AF-A0A7X6VQ52-F1
#
_entry.id   AF-A0A7X6VQ52-F1
#
_cell.length_a   1.000
_cell.length_b   1.000
_cell.length_c   1.000
_cell.angle_alpha   90.00
_cell.angle_beta   90.00
_cell.angle_gamma   90.00
#
_symmetry.space_group_name_H-M   'P 1'
#
loop_
_entity.id
_entity.type
_entity.pdbx_description
1 polymer ?
#
loop_
_entity_poly.entity_id
_entity_poly.type
_entity_poly.pdbx_seq_one_letter_code
_entity_poly.pdbx_strand_id
1 'polypeptide(L)'
;MKIEDELIYSEYSNWKAKNHELLKYINSNQSSLNLTFEAVLPVTDFLYDLLIEDDDYGEQEASIFNFGFYYVVQKVEEIKTLYENQCQKDFKKLERLAPTINRMFDAIDFEAELLTSGNAKSEDVEQIVELEKELVSYLEKGENAPEEVFEKLDLVSDKIFTKLNIEYEQINSIFMEIALGLGIKLTI
;
A
#
# COMPACT_ATOMS: atom_id res chain seq x y z
N MET A 1 -20.33 -9.81 -17.63
CA MET A 1 -19.98 -9.71 -16.21
C MET A 1 -20.25 -11.03 -15.51
N LYS A 2 -19.24 -11.68 -14.92
CA LYS A 2 -19.46 -12.91 -14.13
C LYS A 2 -19.94 -12.51 -12.73
N ILE A 3 -20.70 -13.38 -12.05
CA ILE A 3 -21.26 -13.10 -10.70
C ILE A 3 -20.15 -12.78 -9.67
N GLU A 4 -18.96 -13.37 -9.83
CA GLU A 4 -17.79 -13.11 -8.98
C GLU A 4 -17.28 -11.67 -9.14
N ASP A 5 -17.36 -11.13 -10.35
CA ASP A 5 -17.01 -9.74 -10.65
C ASP A 5 -17.96 -8.81 -9.88
N GLU A 6 -19.29 -9.01 -9.96
CA GLU A 6 -20.28 -8.17 -9.24
C GLU A 6 -20.06 -8.14 -7.71
N LEU A 7 -19.61 -9.25 -7.12
CA LEU A 7 -19.37 -9.33 -5.68
C LEU A 7 -18.21 -8.44 -5.25
N ILE A 8 -17.05 -8.53 -5.91
CA ILE A 8 -15.84 -7.81 -5.49
C ILE A 8 -16.01 -6.28 -5.62
N TYR A 9 -16.76 -5.82 -6.61
CA TYR A 9 -17.05 -4.39 -6.77
C TYR A 9 -18.03 -3.87 -5.71
N SER A 10 -19.02 -4.69 -5.33
CA SER A 10 -19.90 -4.35 -4.21
C SER A 10 -19.13 -4.30 -2.89
N GLU A 11 -18.13 -5.17 -2.69
CA GLU A 11 -17.23 -5.16 -1.54
C GLU A 11 -16.41 -3.87 -1.51
N TYR A 12 -15.84 -3.46 -2.65
CA TYR A 12 -15.08 -2.22 -2.75
C TYR A 12 -15.90 -0.99 -2.38
N SER A 13 -17.10 -0.86 -2.97
CA SER A 13 -18.00 0.27 -2.69
C SER A 13 -18.37 0.34 -1.20
N ASN A 14 -18.72 -0.81 -0.60
CA ASN A 14 -19.01 -0.91 0.82
C ASN A 14 -17.80 -0.59 1.70
N TRP A 15 -16.61 -1.06 1.32
CA TRP A 15 -15.36 -0.79 2.03
C TRP A 15 -14.99 0.70 1.98
N LYS A 16 -15.11 1.36 0.81
CA LYS A 16 -14.90 2.81 0.68
C LYS A 16 -15.85 3.59 1.56
N ALA A 17 -17.14 3.22 1.58
CA ALA A 17 -18.14 3.89 2.43
C ALA A 17 -17.81 3.76 3.92
N LYS A 18 -17.39 2.56 4.37
CA LYS A 18 -16.99 2.31 5.77
C LYS A 18 -15.75 3.09 6.19
N ASN A 19 -14.80 3.29 5.27
CA ASN A 19 -13.51 3.92 5.54
C ASN A 19 -13.43 5.38 5.05
N HIS A 20 -14.56 5.99 4.67
CA HIS A 20 -14.61 7.31 4.03
C HIS A 20 -13.83 8.40 4.78
N GLU A 21 -14.01 8.51 6.10
CA GLU A 21 -13.32 9.53 6.91
C GLU A 21 -11.79 9.36 6.91
N LEU A 22 -11.32 8.11 7.02
CA LEU A 22 -9.89 7.81 6.99
C LEU A 22 -9.30 8.03 5.59
N LEU A 23 -9.98 7.58 4.54
CA LEU A 23 -9.55 7.78 3.16
C LEU A 23 -9.50 9.27 2.80
N LYS A 24 -10.49 10.05 3.25
CA LYS A 24 -10.51 11.50 3.08
C LYS A 24 -9.33 12.17 3.78
N TYR A 25 -8.92 11.67 4.94
CA TYR A 25 -7.73 12.15 5.64
C TYR A 25 -6.45 11.81 4.86
N ILE A 26 -6.28 10.53 4.48
CA ILE A 26 -5.12 10.05 3.72
C ILE A 26 -4.95 10.85 2.43
N ASN A 27 -6.03 11.08 1.68
CA ASN A 27 -5.99 11.83 0.42
C ASN A 27 -5.93 13.36 0.59
N SER A 28 -5.85 13.87 1.83
CA SER A 28 -5.72 15.30 2.04
C SER A 28 -4.27 15.73 1.84
N ASN A 29 -4.06 16.95 1.31
CA ASN A 29 -2.71 17.52 1.07
C ASN A 29 -1.84 17.68 2.34
N GLN A 30 -2.37 17.34 3.52
CA GLN A 30 -1.67 17.39 4.79
C GLN A 30 -1.16 16.02 5.25
N SER A 31 -1.47 14.94 4.53
CA SER A 31 -1.06 13.60 4.95
C SER A 31 0.10 13.04 4.16
N SER A 32 1.17 12.72 4.89
CA SER A 32 2.36 12.04 4.38
C SER A 32 2.11 10.55 4.13
N LEU A 33 0.96 10.02 4.57
CA LEU A 33 0.52 8.66 4.26
C LEU A 33 0.08 8.49 2.80
N ASN A 34 -0.24 9.60 2.10
CA ASN A 34 -0.70 9.54 0.72
C ASN A 34 0.35 8.94 -0.23
N LEU A 35 1.65 8.98 0.11
CA LEU A 35 2.73 8.48 -0.75
C LEU A 35 2.50 7.03 -1.22
N THR A 36 1.84 6.21 -0.40
CA THR A 36 1.53 4.81 -0.75
C THR A 36 0.25 4.66 -1.58
N PHE A 37 -0.66 5.63 -1.53
CA PHE A 37 -1.99 5.55 -2.14
C PHE A 37 -2.18 6.46 -3.36
N GLU A 38 -1.26 7.41 -3.57
CA GLU A 38 -1.39 8.54 -4.48
C GLU A 38 -1.81 8.13 -5.89
N ALA A 39 -1.22 7.07 -6.43
CA ALA A 39 -1.61 6.52 -7.72
C ALA A 39 -2.56 5.33 -7.60
N VAL A 40 -2.36 4.49 -6.59
CA VAL A 40 -3.10 3.22 -6.46
C VAL A 40 -4.60 3.44 -6.29
N LEU A 41 -4.98 4.35 -5.39
CA LEU A 41 -6.39 4.59 -5.09
C LEU A 41 -7.13 5.25 -6.26
N PRO A 42 -6.61 6.31 -6.93
CA PRO A 42 -7.26 6.89 -8.11
C PRO A 42 -7.41 5.93 -9.29
N VAL A 43 -6.41 5.08 -9.56
CA VAL A 43 -6.51 4.05 -10.62
C VAL A 43 -7.57 3.01 -10.26
N THR A 44 -7.59 2.55 -9.00
CA THR A 44 -8.60 1.60 -8.53
C THR A 44 -10.00 2.19 -8.63
N ASP A 45 -10.18 3.47 -8.26
CA ASP A 45 -11.43 4.20 -8.40
C ASP A 45 -11.85 4.34 -9.87
N PHE A 46 -10.92 4.70 -10.75
CA PHE A 46 -11.19 4.81 -12.18
C PHE A 46 -11.64 3.49 -12.80
N LEU A 47 -10.97 2.38 -12.46
CA LEU A 47 -11.34 1.06 -12.99
C LEU A 47 -12.69 0.58 -12.43
N TYR A 48 -13.01 0.92 -11.17
CA TYR A 48 -14.35 0.68 -10.62
C TYR A 48 -15.43 1.43 -11.41
N ASP A 49 -15.20 2.71 -11.71
CA ASP A 49 -16.14 3.52 -12.48
C ASP A 49 -16.26 3.01 -13.94
N LEU A 50 -15.14 2.64 -14.57
CA LEU A 50 -15.10 2.15 -15.95
C LEU A 50 -15.94 0.87 -16.15
N LEU A 51 -15.88 -0.06 -15.19
CA LEU A 51 -16.71 -1.26 -15.21
C LEU A 51 -18.22 -0.96 -15.28
N ILE A 52 -18.66 0.11 -14.61
CA ILE A 52 -20.09 0.48 -14.58
C ILE A 52 -20.54 1.02 -15.94
N GLU A 53 -19.62 1.63 -16.69
CA GLU A 53 -19.92 2.42 -17.89
C GLU A 53 -19.60 1.71 -19.21
N ASP A 54 -18.70 0.72 -19.24
CA ASP A 54 -18.12 0.18 -20.47
C ASP A 54 -18.23 -1.36 -20.61
N ASP A 55 -18.62 -1.82 -21.80
CA ASP A 55 -18.68 -3.24 -22.18
C ASP A 55 -17.30 -3.83 -22.54
N ASP A 56 -16.28 -2.99 -22.79
CA ASP A 56 -14.91 -3.39 -23.14
C ASP A 56 -14.01 -3.65 -21.91
N TYR A 57 -14.56 -3.61 -20.68
CA TYR A 57 -13.82 -3.93 -19.46
C TYR A 57 -13.30 -5.39 -19.50
N GLY A 58 -11.98 -5.53 -19.64
CA GLY A 58 -11.32 -6.81 -19.89
C GLY A 58 -10.72 -7.45 -18.64
N GLU A 59 -10.07 -8.60 -18.86
CA GLU A 59 -9.39 -9.35 -17.80
C GLU A 59 -8.19 -8.57 -17.22
N GLN A 60 -7.55 -7.71 -18.03
CA GLN A 60 -6.42 -6.90 -17.58
C GLN A 60 -6.86 -5.82 -16.59
N GLU A 61 -7.92 -5.09 -16.92
CA GLU A 61 -8.53 -4.07 -16.07
C GLU A 61 -9.01 -4.70 -14.75
N ALA A 62 -9.68 -5.84 -14.84
CA ALA A 62 -10.11 -6.61 -13.67
C ALA A 62 -8.93 -7.01 -12.77
N SER A 63 -7.82 -7.45 -13.37
CA SER A 63 -6.62 -7.84 -12.62
C SER A 63 -5.97 -6.64 -11.92
N ILE A 64 -5.86 -5.49 -12.60
CA ILE A 64 -5.28 -4.27 -12.02
C ILE A 64 -6.18 -3.76 -10.89
N PHE A 65 -7.50 -3.73 -11.10
CA PHE A 65 -8.46 -3.34 -10.08
C PHE A 65 -8.36 -4.24 -8.85
N ASN A 66 -8.37 -5.56 -9.03
CA ASN A 66 -8.33 -6.50 -7.90
C ASN A 66 -7.05 -6.34 -7.10
N PHE A 67 -5.90 -6.21 -7.76
CA PHE A 67 -4.62 -5.98 -7.09
C PHE A 67 -4.65 -4.66 -6.31
N GLY A 68 -5.04 -3.56 -6.96
CA GLY A 68 -5.12 -2.24 -6.34
C GLY A 68 -6.07 -2.22 -5.15
N PHE A 69 -7.25 -2.83 -5.29
CA PHE A 69 -8.23 -2.94 -4.22
C PHE A 69 -7.66 -3.67 -2.99
N TYR A 70 -7.13 -4.88 -3.16
CA TYR A 70 -6.59 -5.64 -2.03
C TYR A 70 -5.37 -4.96 -1.39
N TYR A 71 -4.50 -4.36 -2.20
CA TYR A 71 -3.35 -3.59 -1.71
C TYR A 71 -3.78 -2.43 -0.81
N VAL A 72 -4.73 -1.62 -1.28
CA VAL A 72 -5.23 -0.48 -0.51
C VAL A 72 -5.98 -0.95 0.74
N VAL A 73 -6.81 -2.00 0.65
CA VAL A 73 -7.52 -2.56 1.81
C VAL A 73 -6.55 -2.96 2.90
N GLN A 74 -5.53 -3.74 2.57
CA GLN A 74 -4.54 -4.22 3.54
C GLN A 74 -3.92 -3.05 4.29
N LYS A 75 -3.39 -2.06 3.56
CA LYS A 75 -2.69 -0.93 4.17
C LYS A 75 -3.61 0.00 4.96
N VAL A 76 -4.84 0.21 4.50
CA VAL A 76 -5.82 1.01 5.24
C VAL A 76 -6.23 0.32 6.53
N GLU A 77 -6.38 -1.01 6.56
CA GLU A 77 -6.70 -1.71 7.81
C GLU A 77 -5.52 -1.68 8.81
N GLU A 78 -4.26 -1.70 8.33
CA GLU A 78 -3.09 -1.44 9.19
C GLU A 78 -3.12 -0.02 9.78
N ILE A 79 -3.32 1.00 8.94
CA ILE A 79 -3.45 2.40 9.38
C ILE A 79 -4.59 2.56 10.38
N LYS A 80 -5.73 1.93 10.10
CA LYS A 80 -6.92 2.01 10.95
C LYS A 80 -6.67 1.37 12.31
N THR A 81 -5.98 0.24 12.36
CA THR A 81 -5.57 -0.40 13.61
C THR A 81 -4.71 0.55 14.44
N LEU A 82 -3.72 1.20 13.82
CA LEU A 82 -2.87 2.20 14.47
C LEU A 82 -3.64 3.45 14.91
N TYR A 83 -4.54 3.92 14.06
CA TYR A 83 -5.41 5.07 14.33
C TYR A 83 -6.28 4.83 15.56
N GLU A 84 -6.87 3.64 15.68
CA GLU A 84 -7.76 3.28 16.79
C GLU A 84 -7.00 2.99 18.08
N ASN A 85 -5.92 2.20 18.01
CA ASN A 85 -5.27 1.65 19.20
C ASN A 85 -4.17 2.56 19.76
N GLN A 86 -3.28 3.09 18.92
CA GLN A 86 -2.14 3.90 19.36
C GLN A 86 -2.41 5.41 19.26
N CYS A 87 -3.21 5.83 18.27
CA CYS A 87 -3.50 7.24 18.05
C CYS A 87 -4.78 7.71 18.77
N GLN A 88 -5.56 6.83 19.38
CA GLN A 88 -6.81 7.17 20.07
C GLN A 88 -7.78 7.97 19.19
N LYS A 89 -7.83 7.63 17.89
CA LYS A 89 -8.62 8.31 16.87
C LYS A 89 -8.25 9.79 16.67
N ASP A 90 -6.98 10.14 16.86
CA ASP A 90 -6.43 11.48 16.59
C ASP A 90 -5.54 11.46 15.34
N PHE A 91 -6.03 12.07 14.27
CA PHE A 91 -5.30 12.18 13.00
C PHE A 91 -3.96 12.91 13.13
N LYS A 92 -3.81 13.85 14.07
CA LYS A 92 -2.52 14.53 14.27
C LYS A 92 -1.47 13.60 14.87
N LYS A 93 -1.89 12.62 15.68
CA LYS A 93 -0.97 11.58 16.18
C LYS A 93 -0.64 10.60 15.07
N LEU A 94 -1.62 10.22 14.26
CA LEU A 94 -1.40 9.36 13.10
C LEU A 94 -0.39 9.98 12.13
N GLU A 95 -0.55 11.27 11.81
CA GLU A 95 0.38 11.98 10.93
C GLU A 95 1.81 11.99 11.45
N ARG A 96 1.98 12.12 12.77
CA ARG A 96 3.31 12.10 13.38
C ARG A 96 4.00 10.75 13.17
N LEU A 97 3.25 9.66 13.08
CA LEU A 97 3.76 8.31 12.87
C LEU A 97 3.93 7.95 11.38
N ALA A 98 3.43 8.80 10.46
CA ALA A 98 3.45 8.53 9.03
C ALA A 98 4.83 8.10 8.48
N PRO A 99 5.98 8.69 8.89
CA PRO A 99 7.28 8.23 8.42
C PRO A 99 7.54 6.75 8.71
N THR A 100 7.26 6.30 9.93
CA THR A 100 7.49 4.90 10.32
C THR A 100 6.44 3.97 9.69
N ILE A 101 5.20 4.44 9.54
CA ILE A 101 4.14 3.68 8.82
C ILE A 101 4.55 3.43 7.37
N ASN A 102 5.05 4.46 6.67
CA ASN A 102 5.50 4.32 5.29
C ASN A 102 6.67 3.33 5.18
N ARG A 103 7.61 3.35 6.13
CA ARG A 103 8.72 2.39 6.15
C ARG A 103 8.28 0.97 6.48
N MET A 104 7.28 0.79 7.34
CA MET A 104 6.65 -0.51 7.57
C MET A 104 6.00 -1.03 6.27
N PHE A 105 5.36 -0.14 5.50
CA PHE A 105 4.82 -0.50 4.20
C PHE A 105 5.87 -0.87 3.16
N ASP A 106 7.02 -0.20 3.13
CA ASP A 106 8.16 -0.61 2.29
C ASP A 106 8.60 -2.03 2.65
N ALA A 107 8.76 -2.35 3.95
CA ALA A 107 9.16 -3.67 4.41
C ALA A 107 8.16 -4.78 3.99
N ILE A 108 6.85 -4.54 4.17
CA ILE A 108 5.79 -5.45 3.74
C ILE A 108 5.85 -5.70 2.22
N ASP A 109 6.06 -4.64 1.43
CA ASP A 109 6.14 -4.76 -0.02
C ASP A 109 7.39 -5.52 -0.46
N PHE A 110 8.53 -5.33 0.23
CA PHE A 110 9.74 -6.11 0.00
C PHE A 110 9.54 -7.59 0.32
N GLU A 111 8.86 -7.93 1.43
CA GLU A 111 8.56 -9.32 1.77
C GLU A 111 7.72 -10.00 0.71
N ALA A 112 6.68 -9.32 0.23
CA ALA A 112 5.82 -9.84 -0.83
C ALA A 112 6.61 -10.10 -2.13
N GLU A 113 7.50 -9.18 -2.52
CA GLU A 113 8.35 -9.36 -3.69
C GLU A 113 9.33 -10.53 -3.51
N LEU A 114 9.96 -10.66 -2.35
CA LEU A 114 10.87 -11.78 -2.09
C LEU A 114 10.15 -13.13 -2.14
N LEU A 115 8.95 -13.21 -1.57
CA LEU A 115 8.15 -14.44 -1.58
C LEU A 115 7.69 -14.83 -2.99
N THR A 116 7.40 -13.85 -3.85
CA THR A 116 6.93 -14.09 -5.22
C THR A 116 8.07 -14.32 -6.21
N SER A 117 9.28 -13.80 -5.94
CA SER A 117 10.46 -13.97 -6.79
C SER A 117 10.90 -15.44 -7.01
N GLY A 118 10.51 -16.34 -6.11
CA GLY A 118 10.86 -17.77 -6.14
C GLY A 118 12.34 -18.09 -5.88
N ASN A 119 13.21 -17.08 -5.80
CA ASN A 119 14.67 -17.22 -5.63
C ASN A 119 15.16 -16.84 -4.23
N ALA A 120 14.33 -16.14 -3.45
CA ALA A 120 14.66 -15.74 -2.10
C ALA A 120 14.76 -16.96 -1.17
N LYS A 121 15.81 -17.01 -0.35
CA LYS A 121 15.90 -18.01 0.73
C LYS A 121 15.09 -17.53 1.93
N SER A 122 14.70 -18.47 2.79
CA SER A 122 14.02 -18.16 4.06
C SER A 122 14.79 -17.12 4.89
N GLU A 123 16.12 -17.20 4.90
CA GLU A 123 17.00 -16.26 5.62
C GLU A 123 16.97 -14.84 5.03
N ASP A 124 16.73 -14.71 3.72
CA ASP A 124 16.63 -13.40 3.06
C ASP A 124 15.29 -12.74 3.46
N VAL A 125 14.19 -13.50 3.44
CA VAL A 125 12.87 -13.02 3.90
C VAL A 125 12.88 -12.68 5.38
N GLU A 126 13.44 -13.55 6.22
CA GLU A 126 13.49 -13.35 7.69
C GLU A 126 14.22 -12.06 8.08
N GLN A 127 15.24 -11.65 7.34
CA GLN A 127 15.93 -10.38 7.60
C GLN A 127 15.02 -9.16 7.40
N ILE A 128 14.12 -9.18 6.42
CA ILE A 128 13.15 -8.10 6.21
C ILE A 128 12.05 -8.17 7.27
N VAL A 129 11.52 -9.36 7.56
CA VAL A 129 10.50 -9.59 8.59
C VAL A 129 10.95 -9.08 9.97
N GLU A 130 12.22 -9.30 10.34
CA GLU A 130 12.72 -8.79 11.62
C GLU A 130 12.81 -7.25 11.66
N LEU A 131 13.00 -6.59 10.51
CA LEU A 131 12.97 -5.13 10.40
C LEU A 131 11.53 -4.59 10.42
N GLU A 132 10.60 -5.27 9.74
CA GLU A 132 9.17 -4.98 9.84
C GLU A 132 8.71 -5.04 11.31
N LYS A 133 9.04 -6.12 12.02
CA LYS A 133 8.75 -6.26 13.46
C LYS A 133 9.39 -5.16 14.29
N GLU A 134 10.62 -4.77 13.98
CA GLU A 134 11.30 -3.67 14.66
C GLU A 134 10.52 -2.35 14.48
N LEU A 135 10.12 -2.01 13.25
CA LEU A 135 9.29 -0.85 12.93
C LEU A 135 7.93 -0.89 13.63
N VAL A 136 7.22 -2.02 13.57
CA VAL A 136 5.95 -2.24 14.26
C VAL A 136 6.10 -2.01 15.76
N SER A 137 7.19 -2.46 16.37
CA SER A 137 7.42 -2.27 17.81
C SER A 137 7.55 -0.80 18.25
N TYR A 138 7.97 0.10 17.35
CA TYR A 138 7.96 1.55 17.60
C TYR A 138 6.55 2.12 17.44
N LEU A 139 5.84 1.69 16.38
CA LEU A 139 4.46 2.09 16.14
C LEU A 139 3.54 1.69 17.30
N GLU A 140 3.71 0.49 17.85
CA GLU A 140 2.96 0.01 19.02
C GLU A 140 3.15 0.88 20.27
N LYS A 141 4.31 1.52 20.41
CA LYS A 141 4.61 2.49 21.48
C LYS A 141 4.08 3.89 21.16
N GLY A 142 3.57 4.12 19.95
CA GLY A 142 3.13 5.43 19.47
C GLY A 142 4.30 6.37 19.18
N GLU A 143 5.43 5.81 18.73
CA GLU A 143 6.66 6.54 18.45
C GLU A 143 7.15 6.26 17.02
N ASN A 144 7.92 7.18 16.45
CA ASN A 144 8.66 6.87 15.23
C ASN A 144 9.88 6.03 15.55
N ALA A 145 10.21 5.11 14.65
CA ALA A 145 11.52 4.49 14.67
C ALA A 145 12.60 5.54 14.38
N PRO A 146 13.80 5.38 14.95
CA PRO A 146 14.90 6.28 14.68
C PRO A 146 15.45 6.03 13.25
N GLU A 147 16.15 7.02 12.69
CA GLU A 147 16.61 7.02 11.29
C GLU A 147 17.52 5.82 10.99
N GLU A 148 18.28 5.34 11.96
CA GLU A 148 19.16 4.18 11.82
C GLU A 148 18.39 2.89 11.47
N VAL A 149 17.12 2.76 11.88
CA VAL A 149 16.27 1.61 11.50
C VAL A 149 15.87 1.73 10.03
N PHE A 150 15.63 2.94 9.54
CA PHE A 150 15.29 3.19 8.15
C PHE A 150 16.48 2.91 7.24
N GLU A 151 17.67 3.39 7.61
CA GLU A 151 18.91 3.10 6.87
C GLU A 151 19.21 1.60 6.85
N LYS A 152 18.93 0.89 7.95
CA LYS A 152 19.11 -0.56 8.03
C LYS A 152 18.15 -1.29 7.07
N LEU A 153 16.90 -0.83 6.94
CA LEU A 153 15.97 -1.36 5.95
C LEU A 153 16.48 -1.18 4.52
N ASP A 154 16.92 0.03 4.17
CA ASP A 154 17.46 0.32 2.83
C ASP A 154 18.70 -0.55 2.55
N LEU A 155 19.66 -0.61 3.48
CA LEU A 155 20.89 -1.39 3.29
C LEU A 155 20.65 -2.90 3.17
N VAL A 156 19.74 -3.44 3.98
CA VAL A 156 19.43 -4.88 3.97
C VAL A 156 18.64 -5.25 2.71
N SER A 157 17.62 -4.47 2.35
CA SER A 157 16.86 -4.66 1.12
C SER A 157 17.77 -4.55 -0.10
N ASP A 158 18.50 -3.45 -0.29
CA ASP A 158 19.42 -3.27 -1.43
C ASP A 158 20.38 -4.45 -1.61
N LYS A 159 20.97 -4.91 -0.50
CA LYS A 159 21.88 -6.05 -0.52
C LYS A 159 21.19 -7.34 -0.98
N ILE A 160 19.99 -7.62 -0.48
CA ILE A 160 19.23 -8.83 -0.83
C ILE A 160 18.78 -8.77 -2.29
N PHE A 161 18.16 -7.66 -2.70
CA PHE A 161 17.63 -7.49 -4.05
C PHE A 161 18.75 -7.51 -5.10
N THR A 162 19.88 -6.86 -4.82
CA THR A 162 21.08 -6.93 -5.68
C THR A 162 21.62 -8.36 -5.75
N LYS A 163 21.74 -9.05 -4.61
CA LYS A 163 22.22 -10.46 -4.55
C LYS A 163 21.33 -11.40 -5.37
N LEU A 164 20.02 -11.18 -5.35
CA LEU A 164 19.03 -12.00 -6.05
C LEU A 164 18.76 -11.54 -7.49
N ASN A 165 19.37 -10.42 -7.92
CA ASN A 165 19.13 -9.77 -9.20
C ASN A 165 17.63 -9.50 -9.44
N ILE A 166 16.96 -8.97 -8.42
CA ILE A 166 15.56 -8.52 -8.48
C ILE A 166 15.58 -7.03 -8.76
N GLU A 167 14.98 -6.61 -9.87
CA GLU A 167 14.71 -5.21 -10.17
C GLU A 167 13.39 -4.83 -9.48
N TYR A 168 13.51 -4.33 -8.25
CA TYR A 168 12.34 -3.90 -7.50
C TYR A 168 11.79 -2.59 -8.05
N GLU A 169 10.49 -2.57 -8.27
CA GLU A 169 9.73 -1.38 -8.57
C GLU A 169 8.63 -1.19 -7.53
N GLN A 170 8.52 0.03 -6.99
CA GLN A 170 7.47 0.34 -6.02
C GLN A 170 6.10 0.24 -6.67
N ILE A 171 5.14 -0.37 -5.96
CA ILE A 171 3.76 -0.53 -6.45
C ILE A 171 3.13 0.82 -6.82
N ASN A 172 3.36 1.87 -6.03
CA ASN A 172 2.87 3.20 -6.38
C ASN A 172 3.45 3.70 -7.71
N SER A 173 4.71 3.36 -8.05
CA SER A 173 5.32 3.71 -9.33
C SER A 173 4.68 2.98 -10.50
N ILE A 174 4.46 1.67 -10.37
CA ILE A 174 3.73 0.87 -11.37
C ILE A 174 2.33 1.48 -11.61
N PHE A 175 1.62 1.85 -10.54
CA PHE A 175 0.31 2.48 -10.64
C PHE A 175 0.35 3.90 -11.20
N MET A 176 1.44 4.66 -10.99
CA MET A 176 1.64 5.95 -11.67
C MET A 176 1.75 5.76 -13.19
N GLU A 177 2.48 4.75 -13.66
CA GLU A 177 2.57 4.45 -15.09
C GLU A 177 1.22 4.06 -15.68
N ILE A 178 0.45 3.23 -14.96
CA ILE A 178 -0.92 2.87 -15.34
C ILE A 178 -1.81 4.13 -15.40
N ALA A 179 -1.75 4.99 -14.40
CA ALA A 179 -2.51 6.24 -14.37
C ALA A 179 -2.21 7.11 -15.59
N LEU A 180 -0.93 7.24 -15.97
CA LEU A 180 -0.51 7.96 -17.17
C LEU A 180 -1.06 7.31 -18.45
N GLY A 181 -1.00 5.98 -18.55
CA GLY A 181 -1.55 5.22 -19.69
C GLY A 181 -3.06 5.40 -19.86
N LEU A 182 -3.80 5.48 -18.76
CA LEU A 182 -5.25 5.70 -18.72
C LEU A 182 -5.66 7.18 -18.82
N GLY A 183 -4.70 8.11 -18.80
CA GLY A 183 -4.97 9.55 -18.84
C GLY A 183 -5.54 10.12 -17.53
N ILE A 184 -5.37 9.43 -16.42
CA ILE A 184 -5.81 9.86 -15.08
C ILE A 184 -4.88 10.97 -14.59
N LYS A 185 -5.44 12.11 -14.18
CA LYS A 185 -4.68 13.20 -13.58
C LYS A 185 -4.57 13.00 -12.08
N LEU A 186 -3.36 12.65 -11.62
CA LEU A 186 -3.03 12.61 -10.21
C LEU A 186 -2.89 14.03 -9.67
N THR A 187 -3.36 14.25 -8.44
CA THR A 187 -3.27 15.55 -7.78
C THR A 187 -1.97 15.59 -6.99
N ILE A 188 -0.93 16.19 -7.58
CA ILE A 188 0.39 16.41 -6.97
C ILE A 188 0.37 17.70 -6.13
#